data_AF-A0A349MGD4-F1
#
_entry.id   AF-A0A349MGD4-F1
#
_cell.length_a   1.000
_cell.length_b   1.000
_cell.length_c   1.000
_cell.angle_alpha   90.00
_cell.angle_beta   90.00
_cell.angle_gamma   90.00
#
_symmetry.space_group_name_H-M   'P 1'
#
loop_
_entity.id
_entity.type
_entity.pdbx_description
1 polymer ?
#
loop_
_entity_poly.entity_id
_entity_poly.type
_entity_poly.pdbx_seq_one_letter_code
_entity_poly.pdbx_strand_id
1 'polypeptide(L)'
;MAEKTYTFRVQRNKVTGDGKVESRWQDYKLSAEPTTTVLICLEQIKGHQDGTLTYRMSCRSAICGSCAMKISGRTRLACKTHVEKVADANGVIHVSPMTNQPILKDMVVDIRPFYKHVAKIKPYLQEGPETDTNVGRSSYDQVNHVTQCIMCGSCYSDCTMAEVSDKFVGPAALAKAFRFVSDPREGRKTARLRELSEEHQMWSCCRCAQCVETCPKDVKPMEAIVKLRARGMQKGYVDGPGPKHALAFHGDIQKTGDLNEFTLMQRTIGIVGTLGELGMAIHLMKKGKVPSPFPHKIDGVEELGNIFRILEENPLDVETKAKEVAPE
;
A
#
# COMPACT_ATOMS: atom_id res chain seq x y z
N MET A 1 -19.57 -23.29 -20.06
CA MET A 1 -18.55 -23.22 -21.14
C MET A 1 -17.81 -24.56 -21.17
N ALA A 2 -17.08 -24.93 -22.22
CA ALA A 2 -16.36 -26.22 -22.21
C ALA A 2 -15.26 -26.21 -21.13
N GLU A 3 -15.15 -27.31 -20.37
CA GLU A 3 -14.07 -27.50 -19.41
C GLU A 3 -12.71 -27.51 -20.12
N LYS A 4 -11.71 -26.90 -19.48
CA LYS A 4 -10.31 -26.92 -19.92
C LYS A 4 -9.44 -27.50 -18.82
N THR A 5 -8.40 -28.21 -19.19
CA THR A 5 -7.40 -28.68 -18.24
C THR A 5 -6.44 -27.55 -17.88
N TYR A 6 -6.32 -27.26 -16.59
CA TYR A 6 -5.36 -26.29 -16.05
C TYR A 6 -4.31 -27.01 -15.21
N THR A 7 -3.10 -26.46 -15.17
CA THR A 7 -2.03 -26.92 -14.28
C THR A 7 -1.84 -25.91 -13.16
N PHE A 8 -2.14 -26.32 -11.93
CA PHE A 8 -1.88 -25.54 -10.73
C PHE A 8 -0.49 -25.85 -10.21
N ARG A 9 0.43 -24.92 -10.40
CA ARG A 9 1.78 -24.97 -9.85
C ARG A 9 1.78 -24.32 -8.47
N VAL A 10 1.70 -25.15 -7.44
CA VAL A 10 1.47 -24.73 -6.05
C VAL A 10 2.77 -24.82 -5.24
N GLN A 11 3.15 -23.74 -4.56
CA GLN A 11 4.33 -23.70 -3.68
C GLN A 11 4.02 -24.37 -2.35
N ARG A 12 4.42 -25.63 -2.18
CA ARG A 12 4.28 -26.36 -0.93
C ARG A 12 5.35 -25.91 0.05
N ASN A 13 4.96 -25.55 1.26
CA ASN A 13 5.85 -25.01 2.28
C ASN A 13 5.69 -25.75 3.60
N LYS A 14 6.81 -26.11 4.22
CA LYS A 14 6.85 -26.71 5.56
C LYS A 14 7.87 -25.97 6.41
N VAL A 15 7.47 -25.64 7.64
CA VAL A 15 8.40 -25.11 8.64
C VAL A 15 9.04 -26.29 9.37
N THR A 16 10.36 -26.35 9.36
CA THR A 16 11.16 -27.37 10.06
C THR A 16 11.35 -27.03 11.53
N GLY A 17 11.83 -27.99 12.34
CA GLY A 17 12.02 -27.78 13.78
C GLY A 17 13.02 -26.68 14.14
N ASP A 18 13.93 -26.33 13.23
CA ASP A 18 14.88 -25.21 13.35
C ASP A 18 14.32 -23.87 12.82
N GLY A 19 13.04 -23.82 12.46
CA GLY A 19 12.35 -22.59 12.02
C GLY A 19 12.61 -22.20 10.57
N LYS A 20 13.34 -23.02 9.78
CA LYS A 20 13.53 -22.78 8.35
C LYS A 20 12.29 -23.18 7.56
N VAL A 21 12.10 -22.52 6.41
CA VAL A 21 11.02 -22.85 5.48
C VAL A 21 11.60 -23.68 4.34
N GLU A 22 11.16 -24.93 4.25
CA GLU A 22 11.41 -25.78 3.09
C GLU A 22 10.28 -25.55 2.07
N SER A 23 10.65 -25.11 0.87
CA SER A 23 9.72 -24.82 -0.22
C SER A 23 9.96 -25.75 -1.41
N ARG A 24 8.89 -26.29 -1.99
CA ARG A 24 8.94 -27.00 -3.28
C ARG A 24 7.73 -26.65 -4.12
N TRP A 25 7.90 -26.62 -5.44
CA TRP A 25 6.78 -26.50 -6.37
C TRP A 25 6.19 -27.87 -6.65
N GLN A 26 4.86 -27.98 -6.64
CA GLN A 26 4.15 -29.19 -7.00
C GLN A 26 3.03 -28.84 -7.99
N ASP A 27 2.98 -29.57 -9.08
CA ASP A 27 1.99 -29.38 -10.14
C ASP A 27 0.80 -30.31 -9.91
N TYR A 28 -0.40 -29.75 -10.00
CA TYR A 28 -1.67 -30.48 -9.95
C TYR A 28 -2.47 -30.19 -11.22
N LYS A 29 -2.97 -31.23 -11.88
CA LYS A 29 -3.79 -31.08 -13.08
C LYS A 29 -5.24 -31.30 -12.73
N LEU A 30 -6.12 -30.43 -13.22
CA LEU A 30 -7.57 -30.61 -13.09
C LEU A 30 -8.30 -29.95 -14.25
N SER A 31 -9.47 -30.47 -14.56
CA SER A 31 -10.42 -29.84 -15.49
C SER A 31 -11.29 -28.85 -14.73
N ALA A 32 -11.47 -27.65 -15.29
CA ALA A 32 -12.34 -26.62 -14.73
C ALA A 32 -12.93 -25.77 -15.85
N GLU A 33 -14.11 -25.20 -15.61
CA GLU A 33 -14.62 -24.14 -16.48
C GLU A 33 -13.77 -22.86 -16.33
N PRO A 34 -13.62 -22.03 -17.39
CA PRO A 34 -12.86 -20.77 -17.33
C PRO A 34 -13.28 -19.82 -16.21
N THR A 35 -14.57 -19.82 -15.85
CA THR A 35 -15.17 -19.02 -14.77
C THR A 35 -15.06 -19.67 -13.40
N THR A 36 -14.49 -20.87 -13.28
CA THR A 36 -14.22 -21.50 -11.98
C THR A 36 -13.24 -20.64 -11.21
N THR A 37 -13.47 -20.47 -9.91
CA THR A 37 -12.55 -19.69 -9.08
C THR A 37 -11.36 -20.53 -8.65
N VAL A 38 -10.21 -19.88 -8.43
CA VAL A 38 -9.00 -20.52 -7.90
C VAL A 38 -9.29 -21.25 -6.59
N LEU A 39 -10.18 -20.72 -5.74
CA LEU A 39 -10.57 -21.41 -4.49
C LEU A 39 -11.20 -22.77 -4.76
N ILE A 40 -12.17 -22.86 -5.69
CA ILE A 40 -12.84 -24.14 -6.02
C ILE A 40 -11.82 -25.16 -6.52
N CYS A 41 -10.88 -24.73 -7.35
CA CYS A 41 -9.79 -25.59 -7.82
C CYS A 41 -8.88 -26.08 -6.68
N LEU A 42 -8.53 -25.21 -5.72
CA LEU A 42 -7.76 -25.61 -4.53
C LEU A 42 -8.54 -26.56 -3.61
N GLU A 43 -9.87 -26.45 -3.56
CA GLU A 43 -10.74 -27.40 -2.87
C GLU A 43 -10.74 -28.76 -3.55
N GLN A 44 -10.84 -28.81 -4.87
CA GLN A 44 -10.77 -30.05 -5.65
C GLN A 44 -9.40 -30.74 -5.50
N ILE A 45 -8.30 -29.98 -5.57
CA ILE A 45 -6.95 -30.51 -5.33
C ILE A 45 -6.89 -31.13 -3.93
N LYS A 46 -7.34 -30.39 -2.89
CA LYS A 46 -7.30 -30.89 -1.52
C LYS A 46 -8.20 -32.11 -1.29
N GLY A 47 -9.40 -32.12 -1.88
CA GLY A 47 -10.40 -33.15 -1.66
C GLY A 47 -10.12 -34.45 -2.43
N HIS A 48 -9.49 -34.36 -3.61
CA HIS A 48 -9.39 -35.51 -4.52
C HIS A 48 -7.96 -35.91 -4.90
N GLN A 49 -6.96 -35.03 -4.71
CA GLN A 49 -5.58 -35.30 -5.13
C GLN A 49 -4.59 -35.30 -3.95
N ASP A 50 -4.69 -34.34 -3.03
CA ASP A 50 -3.75 -34.18 -1.92
C ASP A 50 -4.38 -33.52 -0.68
N GLY A 51 -4.85 -34.36 0.24
CA GLY A 51 -5.46 -33.93 1.51
C GLY A 51 -4.53 -33.11 2.41
N THR A 52 -3.22 -33.11 2.18
CA THR A 52 -2.24 -32.39 3.02
C THR A 52 -2.15 -30.90 2.69
N LEU A 53 -2.63 -30.48 1.50
CA LEU A 53 -2.60 -29.09 1.05
C LEU A 53 -3.33 -28.18 2.04
N THR A 54 -2.68 -27.11 2.48
CA THR A 54 -3.20 -26.21 3.51
C THR A 54 -3.27 -24.75 3.03
N TYR A 55 -4.43 -24.12 3.22
CA TYR A 55 -4.68 -22.71 2.92
C TYR A 55 -5.83 -22.19 3.80
N ARG A 56 -5.98 -20.87 3.90
CA ARG A 56 -7.10 -20.24 4.62
C ARG A 56 -8.24 -19.91 3.66
N MET A 57 -9.48 -20.16 4.09
CA MET A 57 -10.69 -19.75 3.40
C MET A 57 -11.87 -19.74 4.39
N SER A 58 -12.96 -19.05 4.03
CA SER A 58 -14.17 -19.01 4.85
C SER A 58 -15.40 -18.59 4.00
N CYS A 59 -15.63 -17.29 3.79
CA CYS A 59 -16.92 -16.78 3.28
C CYS A 59 -17.31 -17.14 1.84
N ARG A 60 -16.34 -17.46 0.98
CA ARG A 60 -16.48 -17.63 -0.49
C ARG A 60 -17.07 -16.43 -1.28
N SER A 61 -17.42 -15.33 -0.63
CA SER A 61 -18.05 -14.14 -1.22
C SER A 61 -17.16 -12.89 -1.24
N ALA A 62 -15.84 -13.08 -1.11
CA ALA A 62 -14.83 -12.01 -1.16
C ALA A 62 -15.00 -10.90 -0.09
N ILE A 63 -15.53 -11.24 1.09
CA ILE A 63 -15.76 -10.28 2.19
C ILE A 63 -14.94 -10.55 3.45
N CYS A 64 -14.59 -11.80 3.77
CA CYS A 64 -13.82 -12.12 4.99
C CYS A 64 -12.31 -11.86 4.88
N GLY A 65 -11.77 -11.75 3.65
CA GLY A 65 -10.34 -11.56 3.40
C GLY A 65 -9.43 -12.78 3.61
N SER A 66 -9.93 -13.91 4.13
CA SER A 66 -9.09 -15.04 4.57
C SER A 66 -8.36 -15.78 3.45
N CYS A 67 -8.88 -15.75 2.22
CA CYS A 67 -8.30 -16.47 1.07
C CYS A 67 -7.33 -15.63 0.23
N ALA A 68 -6.73 -14.59 0.83
CA ALA A 68 -5.67 -13.82 0.19
C ALA A 68 -4.39 -14.67 0.07
N MET A 69 -3.87 -14.77 -1.16
CA MET A 69 -2.63 -15.48 -1.47
C MET A 69 -2.06 -14.95 -2.81
N LYS A 70 -0.80 -15.25 -3.11
CA LYS A 70 -0.23 -14.93 -4.42
C LYS A 70 -0.75 -15.91 -5.47
N ILE A 71 -1.36 -15.35 -6.51
CA ILE A 71 -1.90 -16.09 -7.65
C ILE A 71 -1.28 -15.43 -8.89
N SER A 72 -0.47 -16.15 -9.65
CA SER A 72 0.22 -15.67 -10.86
C SER A 72 0.88 -14.30 -10.64
N GLY A 73 1.77 -14.24 -9.64
CA GLY A 73 2.66 -13.11 -9.37
C GLY A 73 2.11 -11.97 -8.52
N ARG A 74 0.79 -11.86 -8.31
CA ARG A 74 0.20 -10.82 -7.42
C ARG A 74 -0.74 -11.41 -6.39
N THR A 75 -0.86 -10.73 -5.26
CA THR A 75 -1.79 -11.14 -4.21
C THR A 75 -3.24 -10.89 -4.64
N ARG A 76 -4.09 -11.91 -4.53
CA ARG A 76 -5.52 -11.88 -4.90
C ARG A 76 -6.33 -12.71 -3.91
N LEU A 77 -7.65 -12.51 -3.90
CA LEU A 77 -8.57 -13.40 -3.20
C LEU A 77 -8.89 -14.61 -4.07
N ALA A 78 -8.53 -15.81 -3.61
CA ALA A 78 -8.77 -17.05 -4.36
C ALA A 78 -10.24 -17.25 -4.73
N CYS A 79 -11.18 -16.86 -3.85
CA CYS A 79 -12.62 -17.02 -4.08
C CYS A 79 -13.22 -16.01 -5.09
N LYS A 80 -12.49 -14.96 -5.46
CA LYS A 80 -12.93 -13.94 -6.43
C LYS A 80 -12.23 -14.11 -7.79
N THR A 81 -11.15 -14.89 -7.83
CA THR A 81 -10.24 -14.95 -8.96
C THR A 81 -10.62 -16.11 -9.86
N HIS A 82 -11.11 -15.83 -11.05
CA HIS A 82 -11.39 -16.84 -12.08
C HIS A 82 -10.10 -17.35 -12.71
N VAL A 83 -10.04 -18.66 -12.99
CA VAL A 83 -8.85 -19.32 -13.54
C VAL A 83 -8.41 -18.72 -14.88
N GLU A 84 -9.35 -18.36 -15.76
CA GLU A 84 -9.05 -17.74 -17.05
C GLU A 84 -8.31 -16.41 -16.96
N LYS A 85 -8.48 -15.67 -15.87
CA LYS A 85 -7.87 -14.34 -15.69
C LYS A 85 -6.41 -14.41 -15.24
N VAL A 86 -5.95 -15.59 -14.83
CA VAL A 86 -4.64 -15.78 -14.18
C VAL A 86 -3.83 -16.94 -14.73
N ALA A 87 -4.42 -17.80 -15.56
CA ALA A 87 -3.69 -18.80 -16.31
C ALA A 87 -2.77 -18.14 -17.35
N ASP A 88 -1.55 -18.64 -17.48
CA ASP A 88 -0.65 -18.23 -18.57
C ASP A 88 -1.07 -18.86 -19.91
N ALA A 89 -0.29 -18.60 -20.97
CA ALA A 89 -0.53 -19.13 -22.31
C ALA A 89 -0.58 -20.67 -22.38
N ASN A 90 0.01 -21.37 -21.42
CA ASN A 90 0.05 -22.82 -21.32
C ASN A 90 -1.00 -23.39 -20.35
N GLY A 91 -1.90 -22.55 -19.83
CA GLY A 91 -2.90 -22.98 -18.85
C GLY A 91 -2.31 -23.21 -17.44
N VAL A 92 -1.13 -22.66 -17.14
CA VAL A 92 -0.47 -22.80 -15.83
C VAL A 92 -0.87 -21.65 -14.91
N ILE A 93 -1.25 -21.98 -13.68
CA ILE A 93 -1.59 -21.02 -12.62
C ILE A 93 -0.62 -21.23 -11.47
N HIS A 94 0.16 -20.20 -11.16
CA HIS A 94 1.10 -20.23 -10.04
C HIS A 94 0.39 -19.81 -8.75
N VAL A 95 0.51 -20.61 -7.70
CA VAL A 95 -0.08 -20.28 -6.38
C VAL A 95 1.00 -20.34 -5.30
N SER A 96 1.17 -19.27 -4.55
CA SER A 96 2.14 -19.15 -3.45
C SER A 96 1.57 -18.37 -2.26
N PRO A 97 2.15 -18.51 -1.05
CA PRO A 97 1.76 -17.69 0.10
C PRO A 97 1.94 -16.19 -0.15
N MET A 98 1.26 -15.38 0.68
CA MET A 98 1.52 -13.94 0.74
C MET A 98 2.98 -13.65 1.13
N THR A 99 3.51 -12.54 0.61
CA THR A 99 4.84 -12.02 0.97
C THR A 99 4.75 -11.09 2.18
N ASN A 100 5.92 -10.66 2.70
CA ASN A 100 6.07 -9.80 3.89
C ASN A 100 5.50 -10.40 5.19
N GLN A 101 5.15 -11.68 5.19
CA GLN A 101 4.58 -12.39 6.33
C GLN A 101 5.26 -13.76 6.45
N PRO A 102 5.64 -14.19 7.67
CA PRO A 102 6.24 -15.51 7.88
C PRO A 102 5.31 -16.63 7.41
N ILE A 103 5.84 -17.63 6.70
CA ILE A 103 5.05 -18.78 6.27
C ILE A 103 4.90 -19.77 7.44
N LEU A 104 3.68 -20.25 7.68
CA LEU A 104 3.39 -21.29 8.68
C LEU A 104 3.32 -22.68 8.04
N LYS A 105 2.57 -22.82 6.95
CA LYS A 105 2.45 -24.05 6.16
C LYS A 105 1.77 -23.76 4.83
N ASP A 106 2.30 -24.27 3.73
CA ASP A 106 1.76 -24.10 2.39
C ASP A 106 1.40 -22.63 2.11
N MET A 107 0.12 -22.27 1.91
CA MET A 107 -0.29 -20.88 1.64
C MET A 107 -0.61 -20.09 2.91
N VAL A 108 -0.56 -20.73 4.08
CA VAL A 108 -0.89 -20.12 5.36
C VAL A 108 0.32 -19.35 5.87
N VAL A 109 0.13 -18.04 6.04
CA VAL A 109 1.13 -17.16 6.65
C VAL A 109 0.71 -16.72 8.05
N ASP A 110 1.66 -16.22 8.84
CA ASP A 110 1.39 -15.55 10.10
C ASP A 110 0.96 -14.10 9.84
N ILE A 111 -0.33 -13.82 10.08
CA ILE A 111 -0.93 -12.49 9.89
C ILE A 111 -0.81 -11.59 11.12
N ARG A 112 -0.27 -12.10 12.24
CA ARG A 112 -0.14 -11.32 13.49
C ARG A 112 0.71 -10.04 13.30
N PRO A 113 1.83 -10.02 12.55
CA PRO A 113 2.58 -8.79 12.30
C PRO A 113 1.72 -7.71 11.64
N PHE A 114 0.92 -8.08 10.64
CA PHE A 114 -0.01 -7.17 9.99
C PHE A 114 -0.99 -6.53 11.00
N TYR A 115 -1.63 -7.32 11.85
CA TYR A 115 -2.55 -6.79 12.87
C TYR A 115 -1.82 -5.98 13.95
N LYS A 116 -0.57 -6.31 14.28
CA LYS A 116 0.25 -5.50 15.19
C LYS A 116 0.44 -4.09 14.63
N HIS A 117 0.69 -3.94 13.33
CA HIS A 117 0.77 -2.62 12.69
C HIS A 117 -0.57 -1.88 12.68
N VAL A 118 -1.68 -2.58 12.43
CA VAL A 118 -3.03 -1.97 12.51
C VAL A 118 -3.35 -1.53 13.94
N ALA A 119 -2.92 -2.27 14.96
CA ALA A 119 -3.12 -1.90 16.36
C ALA A 119 -2.34 -0.63 16.75
N LYS A 120 -1.15 -0.40 16.18
CA LYS A 120 -0.34 0.81 16.44
C LYS A 120 -1.10 2.11 16.16
N ILE A 121 -1.97 2.12 15.15
CA ILE A 121 -2.75 3.33 14.81
C ILE A 121 -3.99 3.53 15.68
N LYS A 122 -4.19 2.72 16.74
CA LYS A 122 -5.31 2.80 17.69
C LYS A 122 -6.66 2.89 16.94
N PRO A 123 -7.12 1.81 16.28
CA PRO A 123 -8.20 1.83 15.28
C PRO A 123 -9.61 1.92 15.89
N TYR A 124 -9.84 2.86 16.80
CA TYR A 124 -11.10 3.13 17.47
C TYR A 124 -11.27 4.65 17.63
N LEU A 125 -12.49 5.15 17.77
CA LEU A 125 -12.73 6.57 18.01
C LEU A 125 -12.22 6.96 19.39
N GLN A 126 -11.54 8.10 19.50
CA GLN A 126 -11.15 8.69 20.77
C GLN A 126 -11.92 9.99 20.95
N GLU A 127 -12.53 10.18 22.12
CA GLU A 127 -13.12 11.48 22.47
C GLU A 127 -12.02 12.53 22.67
N GLY A 128 -12.38 13.80 22.47
CA GLY A 128 -11.45 14.91 22.59
C GLY A 128 -12.01 16.23 22.06
N PRO A 129 -11.21 17.30 22.12
CA PRO A 129 -11.66 18.65 21.80
C PRO A 129 -12.04 18.84 20.31
N GLU A 130 -11.64 17.94 19.42
CA GLU A 130 -11.92 18.02 17.99
C GLU A 130 -13.15 17.18 17.56
N THR A 131 -13.87 16.61 18.52
CA THR A 131 -15.07 15.81 18.26
C THR A 131 -16.20 16.73 17.80
N ASP A 132 -16.73 16.46 16.61
CA ASP A 132 -17.91 17.14 16.08
C ASP A 132 -19.18 16.34 16.43
N THR A 133 -20.15 17.03 17.03
CA THR A 133 -21.46 16.47 17.38
C THR A 133 -22.49 16.61 16.25
N ASN A 134 -22.26 17.48 15.27
CA ASN A 134 -23.16 17.70 14.14
C ASN A 134 -22.74 16.84 12.93
N VAL A 135 -23.10 15.56 12.97
CA VAL A 135 -22.65 14.59 11.96
C VAL A 135 -23.75 14.31 10.95
N GLY A 136 -23.63 14.90 9.76
CA GLY A 136 -24.50 14.66 8.62
C GLY A 136 -24.06 13.48 7.75
N ARG A 137 -24.87 13.16 6.73
CA ARG A 137 -24.55 12.10 5.75
C ARG A 137 -23.26 12.39 4.98
N SER A 138 -23.10 13.63 4.51
CA SER A 138 -21.96 14.09 3.72
C SER A 138 -20.64 14.08 4.49
N SER A 139 -20.70 14.11 5.83
CA SER A 139 -19.51 14.07 6.70
C SER A 139 -18.69 12.77 6.53
N TYR A 140 -19.29 11.71 5.97
CA TYR A 140 -18.61 10.43 5.74
C TYR A 140 -18.10 10.21 4.31
N ASP A 141 -18.41 11.09 3.36
CA ASP A 141 -18.11 10.85 1.94
C ASP A 141 -16.62 10.64 1.67
N GLN A 142 -15.78 11.40 2.36
CA GLN A 142 -14.33 11.26 2.29
C GLN A 142 -13.79 9.94 2.87
N VAL A 143 -14.54 9.26 3.74
CA VAL A 143 -14.09 8.03 4.42
C VAL A 143 -14.78 6.75 3.96
N ASN A 144 -15.92 6.85 3.28
CA ASN A 144 -16.74 5.71 2.85
C ASN A 144 -15.95 4.71 1.98
N HIS A 145 -14.98 5.20 1.23
CA HIS A 145 -14.12 4.36 0.41
C HIS A 145 -13.16 3.53 1.28
N VAL A 146 -12.51 4.15 2.27
CA VAL A 146 -11.53 3.46 3.12
C VAL A 146 -12.17 2.52 4.15
N THR A 147 -13.47 2.67 4.45
CA THR A 147 -14.20 1.71 5.30
C THR A 147 -14.40 0.36 4.66
N GLN A 148 -14.31 0.25 3.33
CA GLN A 148 -14.50 -1.01 2.61
C GLN A 148 -13.35 -2.01 2.80
N CYS A 149 -12.30 -1.62 3.54
CA CYS A 149 -11.16 -2.49 3.83
C CYS A 149 -11.58 -3.69 4.70
N ILE A 150 -11.45 -4.89 4.13
CA ILE A 150 -11.76 -6.18 4.78
C ILE A 150 -10.57 -6.80 5.54
N MET A 151 -9.48 -6.04 5.74
CA MET A 151 -8.27 -6.50 6.45
C MET A 151 -7.65 -7.81 5.88
N CYS A 152 -7.73 -8.01 4.56
CA CYS A 152 -7.20 -9.21 3.90
C CYS A 152 -5.67 -9.28 3.82
N GLY A 153 -4.95 -8.18 4.07
CA GLY A 153 -3.49 -8.13 4.00
C GLY A 153 -2.89 -8.04 2.59
N SER A 154 -3.67 -8.09 1.50
CA SER A 154 -3.11 -8.07 0.13
C SER A 154 -2.20 -6.87 -0.15
N CYS A 155 -2.61 -5.69 0.28
CA CYS A 155 -1.82 -4.47 0.12
C CYS A 155 -0.51 -4.49 0.91
N TYR A 156 -0.45 -5.20 2.03
CA TYR A 156 0.77 -5.37 2.82
C TYR A 156 1.70 -6.41 2.17
N SER A 157 1.12 -7.51 1.66
CA SER A 157 1.83 -8.56 0.94
C SER A 157 2.62 -8.03 -0.26
N ASP A 158 1.98 -7.22 -1.12
CA ASP A 158 2.62 -6.70 -2.34
C ASP A 158 3.29 -5.32 -2.14
N CYS A 159 3.42 -4.84 -0.90
CA CYS A 159 4.08 -3.55 -0.64
C CYS A 159 5.60 -3.69 -0.59
N THR A 160 6.29 -2.99 -1.48
CA THR A 160 7.76 -2.95 -1.52
C THR A 160 8.37 -2.29 -0.29
N MET A 161 7.69 -1.32 0.33
CA MET A 161 8.20 -0.68 1.55
C MET A 161 8.08 -1.57 2.78
N ALA A 162 7.09 -2.45 2.82
CA ALA A 162 6.92 -3.42 3.90
C ALA A 162 7.96 -4.56 3.81
N GLU A 163 8.58 -4.77 2.65
CA GLU A 163 9.67 -5.74 2.46
C GLU A 163 11.00 -5.21 3.03
N VAL A 164 11.26 -3.91 2.91
CA VAL A 164 12.55 -3.30 3.28
C VAL A 164 12.57 -2.65 4.66
N SER A 165 11.42 -2.41 5.28
CA SER A 165 11.33 -1.67 6.54
C SER A 165 10.28 -2.22 7.50
N ASP A 166 10.75 -2.87 8.56
CA ASP A 166 9.90 -3.33 9.68
C ASP A 166 9.25 -2.16 10.46
N LYS A 167 9.77 -0.94 10.29
CA LYS A 167 9.23 0.25 10.95
C LYS A 167 7.94 0.72 10.29
N PHE A 168 7.76 0.45 9.00
CA PHE A 168 6.60 0.90 8.23
C PHE A 168 5.34 0.12 8.61
N VAL A 169 4.32 0.81 9.10
CA VAL A 169 3.02 0.19 9.48
C VAL A 169 2.22 -0.37 8.30
N GLY A 170 2.58 -0.01 7.07
CA GLY A 170 1.93 -0.56 5.89
C GLY A 170 0.66 0.18 5.44
N PRO A 171 0.20 -0.11 4.22
CA PRO A 171 -0.87 0.64 3.56
C PRO A 171 -2.24 0.48 4.23
N ALA A 172 -2.61 -0.71 4.69
CA ALA A 172 -3.91 -0.91 5.35
C ALA A 172 -4.02 -0.11 6.66
N ALA A 173 -2.95 -0.10 7.46
CA ALA A 173 -2.91 0.64 8.71
C ALA A 173 -3.05 2.16 8.45
N LEU A 174 -2.33 2.69 7.46
CA LEU A 174 -2.43 4.12 7.12
C LEU A 174 -3.79 4.50 6.50
N ALA A 175 -4.38 3.65 5.65
CA ALA A 175 -5.74 3.87 5.16
C ALA A 175 -6.76 3.87 6.32
N LYS A 176 -6.58 2.99 7.31
CA LYS A 176 -7.38 2.97 8.53
C LYS A 176 -7.12 4.18 9.42
N ALA A 177 -5.89 4.69 9.46
CA ALA A 177 -5.58 5.93 10.18
C ALA A 177 -6.27 7.14 9.54
N PHE A 178 -6.26 7.24 8.21
CA PHE A 178 -7.01 8.25 7.46
C PHE A 178 -8.51 8.18 7.79
N ARG A 179 -9.08 6.97 7.89
CA ARG A 179 -10.48 6.78 8.31
C ARG A 179 -10.81 7.48 9.64
N PHE A 180 -9.89 7.50 10.60
CA PHE A 180 -10.12 8.17 11.90
C PHE A 180 -9.79 9.65 11.86
N VAL A 181 -8.66 10.03 11.26
CA VAL A 181 -8.28 11.45 11.10
C VAL A 181 -9.35 12.25 10.32
N SER A 182 -10.07 11.59 9.42
CA SER A 182 -11.16 12.16 8.63
C SER A 182 -12.56 11.93 9.23
N ASP A 183 -12.71 11.21 10.34
CA ASP A 183 -14.03 11.04 10.95
C ASP A 183 -14.41 12.31 11.73
N PRO A 184 -15.59 12.91 11.51
CA PRO A 184 -16.04 14.06 12.30
C PRO A 184 -16.04 13.77 13.81
N ARG A 185 -16.35 12.54 14.22
CA ARG A 185 -16.50 12.13 15.63
C ARG A 185 -15.18 11.91 16.36
N GLU A 186 -14.07 11.81 15.63
CA GLU A 186 -12.74 11.62 16.24
C GLU A 186 -12.27 12.91 16.91
N GLY A 187 -11.97 12.87 18.20
CA GLY A 187 -11.60 14.04 18.99
C GLY A 187 -10.11 14.33 19.07
N ARG A 188 -9.25 13.45 18.54
CA ARG A 188 -7.78 13.57 18.59
C ARG A 188 -7.13 13.49 17.20
N LYS A 189 -7.76 14.09 16.18
CA LYS A 189 -7.30 14.08 14.77
C LYS A 189 -5.88 14.66 14.66
N THR A 190 -5.62 15.82 15.26
CA THR A 190 -4.32 16.51 15.21
C THR A 190 -3.23 15.72 15.92
N ALA A 191 -3.55 15.10 17.06
CA ALA A 191 -2.60 14.25 17.80
C ALA A 191 -2.25 12.98 17.02
N ARG A 192 -3.22 12.32 16.39
CA ARG A 192 -2.96 11.16 15.52
C ARG A 192 -2.08 11.51 14.32
N LEU A 193 -2.34 12.64 13.67
CA LEU A 193 -1.50 13.13 12.57
C LEU A 193 -0.06 13.38 13.03
N ARG A 194 0.11 13.95 14.23
CA ARG A 194 1.42 14.17 14.84
C ARG A 194 2.16 12.86 15.07
N GLU A 195 1.53 11.89 15.75
CA GLU A 195 2.09 10.56 16.02
C GLU A 195 2.56 9.89 14.71
N LEU A 196 1.71 9.90 13.67
CA LEU A 196 2.05 9.33 12.36
C LEU A 196 3.22 10.05 11.65
N SER A 197 3.38 11.35 11.90
CA SER A 197 4.43 12.18 11.31
C SER A 197 5.77 11.96 12.01
N GLU A 198 5.78 12.07 13.34
CA GLU A 198 6.97 11.92 14.18
C GLU A 198 7.55 10.50 14.11
N GLU A 199 6.71 9.47 14.02
CA GLU A 199 7.16 8.09 13.81
C GLU A 199 7.58 7.79 12.35
N HIS A 200 7.51 8.78 11.46
CA HIS A 200 7.86 8.65 10.04
C HIS A 200 7.03 7.64 9.24
N GLN A 201 5.87 7.25 9.79
CA GLN A 201 5.03 6.19 9.24
C GLN A 201 4.44 6.56 7.88
N MET A 202 3.72 7.69 7.82
CA MET A 202 3.13 8.12 6.55
C MET A 202 4.19 8.53 5.53
N TRP A 203 5.38 8.95 5.97
CA TRP A 203 6.49 9.41 5.12
C TRP A 203 7.27 8.27 4.46
N SER A 204 7.19 7.05 4.99
CA SER A 204 7.91 5.88 4.47
C SER A 204 7.34 5.32 3.15
N CYS A 205 6.10 5.66 2.78
CA CYS A 205 5.51 5.19 1.52
C CYS A 205 6.23 5.78 0.27
N CYS A 206 6.70 4.91 -0.63
CA CYS A 206 7.35 5.31 -1.88
C CYS A 206 6.37 5.58 -3.05
N ARG A 207 5.06 5.45 -2.82
CA ARG A 207 4.00 5.66 -3.85
C ARG A 207 4.12 4.76 -5.09
N CYS A 208 4.55 3.50 -4.92
CA CYS A 208 4.63 2.51 -6.01
C CYS A 208 3.27 1.95 -6.50
N ALA A 209 2.15 2.42 -5.94
CA ALA A 209 0.77 2.04 -6.27
C ALA A 209 0.38 0.55 -6.16
N GLN A 210 1.28 -0.38 -5.82
CA GLN A 210 0.95 -1.82 -5.71
C GLN A 210 -0.20 -2.10 -4.74
N CYS A 211 -0.29 -1.33 -3.64
CA CYS A 211 -1.38 -1.44 -2.68
C CYS A 211 -2.77 -1.09 -3.23
N VAL A 212 -2.83 -0.28 -4.31
CA VAL A 212 -4.06 0.06 -5.04
C VAL A 212 -4.39 -1.09 -5.97
N GLU A 213 -3.45 -1.50 -6.82
CA GLU A 213 -3.61 -2.57 -7.82
C GLU A 213 -4.04 -3.91 -7.23
N THR A 214 -3.49 -4.29 -6.07
CA THR A 214 -3.83 -5.58 -5.42
C THR A 214 -5.14 -5.54 -4.63
N CYS A 215 -5.72 -4.35 -4.39
CA CYS A 215 -6.85 -4.22 -3.46
C CYS A 215 -8.12 -4.88 -4.04
N PRO A 216 -8.67 -5.94 -3.43
CA PRO A 216 -9.84 -6.63 -3.98
C PRO A 216 -11.14 -5.84 -3.84
N LYS A 217 -11.12 -4.79 -3.02
CA LYS A 217 -12.26 -3.94 -2.66
C LYS A 217 -12.12 -2.51 -3.18
N ASP A 218 -11.06 -2.23 -3.94
CA ASP A 218 -10.74 -0.89 -4.43
C ASP A 218 -10.81 0.14 -3.30
N VAL A 219 -9.94 0.03 -2.29
CA VAL A 219 -9.88 0.96 -1.13
C VAL A 219 -8.92 2.13 -1.39
N LYS A 220 -8.07 1.99 -2.41
CA LYS A 220 -7.01 2.93 -2.81
C LYS A 220 -6.17 3.44 -1.63
N PRO A 221 -5.48 2.57 -0.86
CA PRO A 221 -4.71 2.99 0.32
C PRO A 221 -3.68 4.10 0.07
N MET A 222 -3.07 4.13 -1.13
CA MET A 222 -2.11 5.16 -1.50
C MET A 222 -2.71 6.57 -1.46
N GLU A 223 -3.93 6.74 -1.96
CA GLU A 223 -4.60 8.05 -1.94
C GLU A 223 -4.86 8.52 -0.51
N ALA A 224 -5.28 7.62 0.38
CA ALA A 224 -5.46 7.90 1.80
C ALA A 224 -4.13 8.32 2.47
N ILE A 225 -3.02 7.67 2.12
CA ILE A 225 -1.68 8.03 2.61
C ILE A 225 -1.27 9.43 2.12
N VAL A 226 -1.53 9.76 0.85
CA VAL A 226 -1.23 11.09 0.30
C VAL A 226 -2.07 12.16 1.00
N LYS A 227 -3.35 11.91 1.26
CA LYS A 227 -4.23 12.83 2.02
C LYS A 227 -3.74 13.03 3.45
N LEU A 228 -3.26 11.97 4.12
CA LEU A 228 -2.63 12.07 5.45
C LEU A 228 -1.39 12.98 5.42
N ARG A 229 -0.51 12.82 4.42
CA ARG A 229 0.68 13.67 4.26
C ARG A 229 0.30 15.13 4.06
N ALA A 230 -0.65 15.40 3.17
CA ALA A 230 -1.13 16.76 2.90
C ALA A 230 -1.66 17.41 4.18
N ARG A 231 -2.51 16.72 4.95
CA ARG A 231 -3.02 17.22 6.23
C ARG A 231 -1.92 17.41 7.26
N GLY A 232 -0.94 16.51 7.31
CA GLY A 232 0.22 16.66 8.18
C GLY A 232 0.99 17.95 7.88
N MET A 233 1.23 18.25 6.60
CA MET A 233 1.90 19.47 6.17
C MET A 233 1.06 20.72 6.45
N GLN A 234 -0.25 20.69 6.19
CA GLN A 234 -1.16 21.81 6.49
C GLN A 234 -1.21 22.15 7.99
N LYS A 235 -1.01 21.15 8.87
CA LYS A 235 -0.90 21.34 10.32
C LYS A 235 0.49 21.76 10.80
N GLY A 236 1.44 21.97 9.88
CA GLY A 236 2.80 22.43 10.20
C GLY A 236 3.78 21.32 10.57
N TYR A 237 3.45 20.04 10.36
CA TYR A 237 4.37 18.94 10.64
C TYR A 237 5.40 18.77 9.51
N VAL A 238 6.33 19.73 9.39
CA VAL A 238 7.27 19.86 8.28
C VAL A 238 8.74 19.58 8.64
N ASP A 239 9.04 19.31 9.91
CA ASP A 239 10.44 19.22 10.39
C ASP A 239 11.15 17.90 10.06
N GLY A 240 10.39 16.87 9.67
CA GLY A 240 10.93 15.56 9.31
C GLY A 240 11.57 15.50 7.92
N PRO A 241 12.42 14.48 7.63
CA PRO A 241 12.99 14.26 6.31
C PRO A 241 11.94 14.08 5.22
N GLY A 242 10.82 13.41 5.51
CA GLY A 242 9.73 13.21 4.55
C GLY A 242 9.12 14.53 4.03
N PRO A 243 8.59 15.39 4.91
CA PRO A 243 8.11 16.72 4.52
C PRO A 243 9.20 17.59 3.90
N LYS A 244 10.42 17.62 4.46
CA LYS A 244 11.54 18.38 3.92
C LYS A 244 11.88 17.99 2.49
N HIS A 245 11.85 16.69 2.19
CA HIS A 245 12.03 16.16 0.85
C HIS A 245 10.92 16.65 -0.09
N ALA A 246 9.66 16.57 0.33
CA ALA A 246 8.53 17.03 -0.47
C ALA A 246 8.60 18.55 -0.76
N LEU A 247 8.95 19.35 0.24
CA LEU A 247 9.14 20.80 0.10
C LEU A 247 10.36 21.14 -0.77
N ALA A 248 11.42 20.34 -0.70
CA ALA A 248 12.60 20.51 -1.55
C ALA A 248 12.23 20.30 -3.03
N PHE A 249 11.55 19.19 -3.34
CA PHE A 249 11.01 18.91 -4.67
C PHE A 249 10.08 20.02 -5.16
N HIS A 250 9.09 20.42 -4.35
CA HIS A 250 8.15 21.47 -4.71
C HIS A 250 8.89 22.77 -5.10
N GLY A 251 9.85 23.20 -4.25
CA GLY A 251 10.60 24.42 -4.50
C GLY A 251 11.52 24.36 -5.73
N ASP A 252 12.06 23.19 -6.07
CA ASP A 252 12.90 23.03 -7.27
C ASP A 252 12.03 23.03 -8.54
N ILE A 253 10.97 22.22 -8.56
CA ILE A 253 10.04 22.19 -9.70
C ILE A 253 9.41 23.56 -9.96
N GLN A 254 9.06 24.32 -8.91
CA GLN A 254 8.53 25.68 -9.06
C GLN A 254 9.55 26.67 -9.66
N LYS A 255 10.85 26.51 -9.39
CA LYS A 255 11.89 27.47 -9.79
C LYS A 255 12.58 27.13 -11.10
N THR A 256 12.82 25.86 -11.34
CA THR A 256 13.64 25.37 -12.46
C THR A 256 12.87 24.41 -13.37
N GLY A 257 11.72 23.89 -12.92
CA GLY A 257 10.98 22.83 -13.60
C GLY A 257 11.67 21.47 -13.60
N ASP A 258 12.84 21.40 -12.97
CA ASP A 258 13.66 20.20 -12.82
C ASP A 258 14.22 20.11 -11.41
N LEU A 259 14.53 18.90 -10.97
CA LEU A 259 14.97 18.59 -9.62
C LEU A 259 16.46 18.90 -9.44
N ASN A 260 16.82 19.64 -8.38
CA ASN A 260 18.22 19.80 -8.01
C ASN A 260 18.69 18.63 -7.14
N GLU A 261 19.02 17.51 -7.80
CA GLU A 261 19.49 16.29 -7.15
C GLU A 261 20.72 16.49 -6.25
N PHE A 262 21.61 17.43 -6.60
CA PHE A 262 22.83 17.71 -5.83
C PHE A 262 22.50 18.25 -4.43
N THR A 263 21.57 19.21 -4.33
CA THR A 263 21.20 19.83 -3.04
C THR A 263 20.06 19.12 -2.31
N LEU A 264 19.32 18.24 -2.99
CA LEU A 264 18.16 17.55 -2.46
C LEU A 264 18.46 16.80 -1.17
N MET A 265 19.58 16.07 -1.14
CA MET A 265 19.98 15.30 0.02
C MET A 265 20.23 16.19 1.24
N GLN A 266 21.00 17.26 1.06
CA GLN A 266 21.28 18.24 2.12
C GLN A 266 20.00 18.89 2.64
N ARG A 267 19.05 19.23 1.76
CA ARG A 267 17.76 19.81 2.15
C ARG A 267 16.84 18.81 2.85
N THR A 268 17.00 17.52 2.56
CA THR A 268 16.19 16.44 3.14
C THR A 268 16.68 16.02 4.53
N ILE A 269 17.96 15.66 4.66
CA ILE A 269 18.54 15.07 5.89
C ILE A 269 19.50 16.01 6.64
N GLY A 270 19.73 17.23 6.13
CA GLY A 270 20.66 18.19 6.70
C GLY A 270 22.13 17.86 6.44
N ILE A 271 23.02 18.80 6.75
CA ILE A 271 24.47 18.69 6.50
C ILE A 271 25.07 17.48 7.22
N VAL A 272 24.70 17.27 8.49
CA VAL A 272 25.20 16.14 9.29
C VAL A 272 24.76 14.80 8.70
N GLY A 273 23.50 14.69 8.27
CA GLY A 273 23.00 13.48 7.60
C GLY A 273 23.74 13.23 6.29
N THR A 274 24.00 14.26 5.49
CA THR A 274 24.75 14.15 4.23
C THR A 274 26.18 13.67 4.45
N LEU A 275 26.85 14.12 5.51
CA LEU A 275 28.20 13.64 5.86
C LEU A 275 28.22 12.14 6.19
N GLY A 276 27.14 11.62 6.80
CA GLY A 276 27.00 10.19 7.08
C GLY A 276 26.95 9.30 5.83
N GLU A 277 26.57 9.86 4.69
CA GLU A 277 26.40 9.14 3.41
C GLU A 277 27.55 9.40 2.42
N LEU A 278 28.66 9.97 2.89
CA LEU A 278 29.83 10.30 2.08
C LEU A 278 30.40 9.07 1.35
N GLY A 279 30.32 7.88 1.97
CA GLY A 279 30.73 6.63 1.34
C GLY A 279 29.92 6.29 0.08
N MET A 280 28.61 6.52 0.11
CA MET A 280 27.74 6.35 -1.06
C MET A 280 28.03 7.41 -2.12
N ALA A 281 28.26 8.66 -1.73
CA ALA A 281 28.66 9.72 -2.66
C ALA A 281 29.98 9.40 -3.39
N ILE A 282 30.99 8.89 -2.68
CA ILE A 282 32.26 8.42 -3.28
C ILE A 282 32.02 7.24 -4.23
N HIS A 283 31.13 6.30 -3.86
CA HIS A 283 30.77 5.18 -4.73
C HIS A 283 30.13 5.66 -6.05
N LEU A 284 29.19 6.60 -5.97
CA LEU A 284 28.56 7.21 -7.15
C LEU A 284 29.56 7.99 -8.01
N MET A 285 30.48 8.73 -7.38
CA MET A 285 31.63 9.38 -8.05
C MET A 285 32.44 8.38 -8.87
N LYS A 286 32.85 7.26 -8.27
CA LYS A 286 33.60 6.21 -8.97
C LYS A 286 32.85 5.58 -10.14
N LYS A 287 31.51 5.66 -10.15
CA LYS A 287 30.65 5.15 -11.21
C LYS A 287 30.22 6.24 -12.21
N GLY A 288 30.69 7.48 -12.06
CA GLY A 288 30.30 8.60 -12.92
C GLY A 288 28.82 8.99 -12.78
N LYS A 289 28.19 8.68 -11.64
CA LYS A 289 26.75 8.90 -11.38
C LYS A 289 26.50 10.06 -10.41
N VAL A 290 27.33 11.09 -10.46
CA VAL A 290 27.20 12.25 -9.58
C VAL A 290 26.31 13.28 -10.29
N PRO A 291 25.25 13.77 -9.63
CA PRO A 291 24.43 14.81 -10.20
C PRO A 291 25.23 16.10 -10.45
N SER A 292 24.86 16.83 -11.51
CA SER A 292 25.43 18.15 -11.78
C SER A 292 25.14 19.10 -10.60
N PRO A 293 26.13 19.89 -10.13
CA PRO A 293 25.89 20.92 -9.13
C PRO A 293 25.07 22.10 -9.70
N PHE A 294 25.00 22.22 -11.03
CA PHE A 294 24.21 23.23 -11.72
C PHE A 294 22.88 22.61 -12.19
N PRO A 295 21.74 23.01 -11.61
CA PRO A 295 20.44 22.52 -12.04
C PRO A 295 20.12 23.03 -13.45
N HIS A 296 19.61 22.15 -14.30
CA HIS A 296 19.09 22.51 -15.61
C HIS A 296 17.74 23.21 -15.44
N LYS A 297 17.49 24.28 -16.21
CA LYS A 297 16.16 24.90 -16.29
C LYS A 297 15.47 24.38 -17.54
N ILE A 298 14.24 23.91 -17.40
CA ILE A 298 13.47 23.50 -18.57
C ILE A 298 13.04 24.71 -19.39
N ASP A 299 12.89 24.50 -20.70
CA ASP A 299 12.24 25.47 -21.56
C ASP A 299 10.77 25.63 -21.14
N GLY A 300 10.27 26.87 -21.10
CA GLY A 300 8.88 27.15 -20.68
C GLY A 300 8.64 27.15 -19.16
N VAL A 301 9.68 27.32 -18.32
CA VAL A 301 9.52 27.38 -16.85
C VAL A 301 8.52 28.47 -16.37
N GLU A 302 8.30 29.52 -17.17
CA GLU A 302 7.30 30.54 -16.87
C GLU A 302 5.86 29.99 -16.87
N GLU A 303 5.57 29.00 -17.73
CA GLU A 303 4.27 28.31 -17.74
C GLU A 303 4.04 27.53 -16.44
N LEU A 304 5.09 26.88 -15.91
CA LEU A 304 5.04 26.25 -14.59
C LEU A 304 4.74 27.28 -13.51
N GLY A 305 5.43 28.43 -13.52
CA GLY A 305 5.16 29.52 -12.58
C GLY A 305 3.69 29.97 -12.61
N ASN A 306 3.10 30.07 -13.81
CA ASN A 306 1.68 30.36 -13.97
C ASN A 306 0.77 29.26 -13.39
N ILE A 307 1.09 27.99 -13.60
CA ILE A 307 0.34 26.87 -13.01
C ILE A 307 0.37 26.92 -11.48
N PHE A 308 1.55 27.14 -10.89
CA PHE A 308 1.68 27.27 -9.43
C PHE A 308 0.86 28.45 -8.89
N ARG A 309 0.93 29.61 -9.54
CA ARG A 309 0.11 30.78 -9.17
C ARG A 309 -1.38 30.48 -9.24
N ILE A 310 -1.85 29.84 -10.31
CA ILE A 310 -3.27 29.45 -10.45
C ILE A 310 -3.68 28.51 -9.32
N LEU A 311 -2.82 27.54 -8.95
CA LEU A 311 -3.10 26.60 -7.85
C LEU A 311 -3.05 27.26 -6.47
N GLU A 312 -2.24 28.29 -6.27
CA GLU A 312 -2.22 29.09 -5.04
C GLU A 312 -3.47 29.96 -4.91
N GLU A 313 -3.95 30.53 -6.02
CA GLU A 313 -5.19 31.31 -6.10
C GLU A 313 -6.45 30.41 -6.02
N ASN A 314 -6.38 29.21 -6.59
CA ASN A 314 -7.46 28.23 -6.66
C ASN A 314 -6.97 26.88 -6.11
N PRO A 315 -6.81 26.76 -4.77
CA PRO A 315 -6.34 25.52 -4.17
C PRO A 315 -7.29 24.38 -4.52
N LEU A 316 -6.74 23.35 -5.17
CA LEU A 316 -7.48 22.12 -5.43
C LEU A 316 -7.87 21.51 -4.10
N ASP A 317 -9.18 21.29 -3.90
CA ASP A 317 -9.65 20.57 -2.73
C ASP A 317 -9.17 19.11 -2.83
N VAL A 318 -8.14 18.79 -2.04
CA VAL A 318 -7.64 17.41 -1.89
C VAL A 318 -8.68 16.56 -1.14
N GLU A 319 -9.67 17.18 -0.50
CA GLU A 319 -10.88 16.52 -0.05
C GLU A 319 -11.81 16.36 -1.25
N THR A 320 -11.83 15.15 -1.83
CA THR A 320 -12.96 14.73 -2.66
C THR A 320 -14.21 14.66 -1.78
N LYS A 321 -14.79 15.82 -1.41
CA LYS A 321 -16.16 15.92 -0.97
C LYS A 321 -17.00 15.76 -2.23
N ALA A 322 -17.79 14.69 -2.30
CA ALA A 322 -18.88 14.70 -3.25
C ALA A 322 -19.70 15.96 -2.96
N LYS A 323 -19.95 16.81 -3.97
CA LYS A 323 -20.91 17.91 -3.80
C LYS A 323 -22.22 17.28 -3.34
N GLU A 324 -22.83 17.85 -2.30
CA GLU A 324 -24.16 17.44 -1.85
C GLU A 324 -25.11 17.58 -3.04
N VAL A 325 -25.51 16.45 -3.63
CA VAL A 325 -26.66 16.41 -4.52
C VAL A 325 -27.84 16.34 -3.57
N ALA A 326 -28.61 17.42 -3.51
CA ALA A 326 -29.88 17.42 -2.79
C ALA A 326 -30.72 16.23 -3.27
N PRO A 327 -31.40 15.49 -2.38
CA PRO A 327 -32.29 14.43 -2.82
C PRO A 327 -33.39 15.05 -3.70
N GLU A 328 -33.48 14.60 -4.95
CA GLU A 328 -34.67 14.77 -5.80
C GLU A 328 -35.87 14.02 -5.19
#